data_AF-A0AAP9RCV2-F1
#
_entry.id   AF-A0AAP9RCV2-F1
#
_cell.length_a   1.000
_cell.length_b   1.000
_cell.length_c   1.000
_cell.angle_alpha   90.00
_cell.angle_beta   90.00
_cell.angle_gamma   90.00
#
_symmetry.space_group_name_H-M   'P 1'
#
loop_
_entity.id
_entity.type
_entity.pdbx_description
1 polymer ?
#
loop_
_entity_poly.entity_id
_entity_poly.type
_entity_poly.pdbx_seq_one_letter_code
_entity_poly.pdbx_strand_id
1 'polypeptide(L)'
;MNYFHKEYNLSKYEKLIIYLEREGIKVYELDVEPGIPYAKYVDGHIGINRNIPESLKIELIVEELGHHRKTYGNITDLTNIKNLKLEIIARREGHNILLHPDDLLKPLSKGARNIHEFSEHLNISEERLLEIIKYWKNIHGHGIHIGDYYLNLLQM
;
A
#
# COMPACT_ATOMS: atom_id res chain seq x y z
N MET A 1 17.05 -11.93 -30.75
CA MET A 1 16.40 -10.61 -30.58
C MET A 1 15.67 -10.63 -29.24
N ASN A 2 16.31 -10.16 -28.17
CA ASN A 2 15.76 -10.18 -26.81
C ASN A 2 14.88 -8.94 -26.59
N TYR A 3 13.57 -9.16 -26.52
CA TYR A 3 12.54 -8.14 -26.26
C TYR A 3 12.24 -7.93 -24.76
N PHE A 4 13.19 -8.18 -23.85
CA PHE A 4 12.92 -8.22 -22.40
C PHE A 4 13.70 -7.22 -21.53
N HIS A 5 14.23 -6.13 -22.09
CA HIS A 5 14.79 -5.05 -21.28
C HIS A 5 14.08 -3.72 -21.52
N LYS A 6 12.98 -3.53 -20.79
CA LYS A 6 12.50 -2.22 -20.35
C LYS A 6 11.69 -2.46 -19.08
N GLU A 7 12.37 -2.59 -17.95
CA GLU A 7 11.72 -2.40 -16.64
C GLU A 7 11.15 -0.98 -16.66
N TYR A 8 9.82 -0.87 -16.74
CA TYR A 8 9.14 0.41 -16.62
C TYR A 8 9.33 0.90 -15.19
N ASN A 9 10.06 2.00 -15.04
CA ASN A 9 10.28 2.68 -13.77
C ASN A 9 8.99 3.44 -13.40
N LEU A 10 7.92 2.70 -13.08
CA LEU A 10 6.59 3.24 -12.81
C LEU A 10 6.57 4.02 -11.49
N SER A 11 5.88 5.16 -11.48
CA SER A 11 5.60 5.93 -10.27
C SER A 11 4.74 5.12 -9.30
N LYS A 12 4.74 5.51 -8.02
CA LYS A 12 3.86 4.88 -7.02
C LYS A 12 2.38 5.02 -7.40
N TYR A 13 2.02 6.14 -8.03
CA TYR A 13 0.67 6.39 -8.51
C TYR A 13 0.32 5.48 -9.67
N GLU A 14 1.18 5.33 -10.67
CA GLU A 14 0.94 4.43 -11.82
C GLU A 14 0.76 2.97 -11.37
N LYS A 15 1.56 2.51 -10.41
CA LYS A 15 1.41 1.17 -9.80
C LYS A 15 0.04 1.02 -9.13
N LEU A 16 -0.42 2.04 -8.40
CA LEU A 16 -1.73 2.06 -7.76
C LEU A 16 -2.86 2.01 -8.79
N ILE A 17 -2.77 2.74 -9.91
CA ILE A 17 -3.78 2.71 -10.97
C ILE A 17 -3.89 1.30 -11.58
N ILE A 18 -2.75 0.68 -11.93
CA ILE A 18 -2.72 -0.68 -12.48
C ILE A 18 -3.36 -1.68 -11.50
N TYR A 19 -3.06 -1.54 -10.21
CA TYR A 19 -3.69 -2.36 -9.18
C TYR A 19 -5.22 -2.18 -9.16
N LEU A 20 -5.69 -0.94 -9.14
CA LEU A 20 -7.13 -0.65 -9.09
C LEU A 20 -7.87 -1.19 -10.31
N GLU A 21 -7.30 -1.03 -11.51
CA GLU A 21 -7.88 -1.58 -12.74
C GLU A 21 -8.03 -3.09 -12.68
N ARG A 22 -7.04 -3.80 -12.13
CA ARG A 22 -7.09 -5.27 -11.93
C ARG A 22 -8.17 -5.68 -10.94
N GLU A 23 -8.44 -4.86 -9.93
CA GLU A 23 -9.54 -5.05 -8.98
C GLU A 23 -10.90 -4.59 -9.53
N GLY A 24 -10.96 -4.14 -10.80
CA GLY A 24 -12.18 -3.67 -11.45
C GLY A 24 -12.58 -2.25 -11.07
N ILE A 25 -11.69 -1.49 -10.42
CA ILE A 25 -11.89 -0.09 -10.04
C ILE A 25 -11.24 0.81 -11.09
N LYS A 26 -12.04 1.67 -11.71
CA LYS A 26 -11.54 2.61 -12.74
C LYS A 26 -11.29 3.99 -12.14
N VAL A 27 -10.14 4.58 -12.43
CA VAL A 27 -9.79 5.92 -11.99
C VAL A 27 -9.93 6.91 -13.15
N TYR A 28 -10.60 8.03 -12.89
CA TYR A 28 -10.83 9.10 -13.84
C TYR A 28 -10.19 10.37 -13.31
N GLU A 29 -9.22 10.88 -14.06
CA GLU A 29 -8.60 12.17 -13.79
C GLU A 29 -9.53 13.29 -14.24
N LEU A 30 -10.10 14.02 -13.30
CA LEU A 30 -11.05 15.12 -13.50
C LEU A 30 -10.31 16.45 -13.50
N ASP A 31 -10.76 17.36 -14.36
CA ASP A 31 -10.26 18.74 -14.37
C ASP A 31 -11.02 19.55 -13.32
N VAL A 32 -10.38 19.73 -12.17
CA VAL A 32 -10.86 20.52 -11.03
C VAL A 32 -9.80 21.60 -10.78
N GLU A 33 -10.20 22.72 -10.18
CA GLU A 33 -9.28 23.82 -9.88
C GLU A 33 -7.97 23.33 -9.23
N PRO A 34 -6.81 23.83 -9.68
CA PRO A 34 -5.51 23.38 -9.18
C PRO A 34 -5.38 23.50 -7.66
N GLY A 35 -4.78 22.47 -7.05
CA GLY A 35 -4.53 22.46 -5.60
C GLY A 35 -5.73 22.09 -4.74
N ILE A 36 -6.95 21.98 -5.28
CA ILE A 36 -8.11 21.47 -4.51
C ILE A 36 -7.96 19.96 -4.29
N PRO A 37 -7.85 19.47 -3.04
CA PRO A 37 -7.85 18.04 -2.75
C PRO A 37 -9.24 17.47 -3.01
N TYR A 38 -9.38 16.66 -4.06
CA TYR A 38 -10.64 16.06 -4.44
C TYR A 38 -10.43 14.63 -4.92
N ALA A 39 -11.10 13.69 -4.26
CA ALA A 39 -11.38 12.36 -4.77
C ALA A 39 -12.77 11.93 -4.33
N LYS A 40 -13.41 11.05 -5.12
CA LYS A 40 -14.69 10.46 -4.76
C LYS A 40 -14.84 9.07 -5.36
N TYR A 41 -15.17 8.10 -4.52
CA TYR A 41 -15.53 6.75 -4.97
C TYR A 41 -17.05 6.62 -5.18
N VAL A 42 -17.45 6.08 -6.33
CA VAL A 42 -18.82 5.71 -6.65
C VAL A 42 -18.83 4.44 -7.50
N ASP A 43 -19.42 3.35 -6.99
CA ASP A 43 -19.72 2.13 -7.75
C ASP A 43 -18.57 1.60 -8.62
N GLY A 44 -17.39 1.40 -8.01
CA GLY A 44 -16.20 0.91 -8.72
C GLY A 44 -15.49 1.97 -9.58
N HIS A 45 -15.84 3.25 -9.42
CA HIS A 45 -15.23 4.36 -10.15
C HIS A 45 -14.69 5.37 -9.15
N ILE A 46 -13.47 5.85 -9.36
CA ILE A 46 -12.88 6.94 -8.58
C ILE A 46 -12.69 8.14 -9.50
N GLY A 47 -13.32 9.26 -9.18
CA GLY A 47 -12.97 10.55 -9.75
C GLY A 47 -11.89 11.21 -8.90
N ILE A 48 -10.80 11.71 -9.49
CA ILE A 48 -9.72 12.39 -8.78
C ILE A 48 -9.26 13.65 -9.49
N ASN A 49 -8.92 14.71 -8.75
CA ASN A 49 -8.37 15.93 -9.37
C ASN A 49 -7.03 15.61 -10.05
N ARG A 50 -6.90 15.96 -11.33
CA ARG A 50 -5.64 15.80 -12.07
C ARG A 50 -4.57 16.81 -11.67
N ASN A 51 -5.00 17.99 -11.19
CA ASN A 51 -4.18 19.16 -10.92
C ASN A 51 -3.64 19.20 -9.47
N ILE A 52 -3.40 18.03 -8.87
CA ILE A 52 -2.80 17.87 -7.54
C ILE A 52 -1.59 16.90 -7.59
N PRO A 53 -0.63 16.99 -6.65
CA PRO A 53 0.54 16.11 -6.63
C PRO A 53 0.19 14.63 -6.51
N GLU A 54 1.00 13.74 -7.11
CA GLU A 54 0.78 12.29 -7.04
C GLU A 54 0.70 11.75 -5.61
N SER A 55 1.49 12.28 -4.67
CA SER A 55 1.43 11.86 -3.26
C SER A 55 0.05 12.11 -2.66
N LEU A 56 -0.53 13.29 -2.92
CA LEU A 56 -1.86 13.65 -2.47
C LEU A 56 -2.94 12.84 -3.21
N LYS A 57 -2.73 12.54 -4.49
CA LYS A 57 -3.63 11.64 -5.23
C LYS A 57 -3.71 10.26 -4.57
N ILE A 58 -2.56 9.70 -4.20
CA ILE A 58 -2.47 8.39 -3.53
C ILE A 58 -3.19 8.42 -2.19
N GLU A 59 -2.94 9.44 -1.36
CA GLU A 59 -3.58 9.59 -0.04
C GLU A 59 -5.12 9.62 -0.15
N LEU A 60 -5.64 10.46 -1.05
CA LEU A 60 -7.09 10.60 -1.25
C LEU A 60 -7.74 9.32 -1.80
N ILE A 61 -7.08 8.62 -2.72
CA ILE A 61 -7.57 7.33 -3.23
C ILE A 61 -7.65 6.29 -2.11
N VAL A 62 -6.60 6.21 -1.29
CA VAL A 62 -6.56 5.27 -0.16
C VAL A 62 -7.66 5.57 0.85
N GLU A 63 -7.91 6.86 1.11
CA GLU A 63 -8.99 7.31 2.00
C GLU A 63 -10.38 6.91 1.46
N GLU A 64 -10.67 7.19 0.19
CA GLU A 64 -11.97 6.87 -0.44
C GLU A 64 -12.23 5.35 -0.49
N LEU A 65 -11.19 4.56 -0.78
CA LEU A 65 -11.27 3.10 -0.68
C LEU A 65 -11.57 2.65 0.75
N GLY A 66 -11.03 3.36 1.75
CA GLY A 66 -11.33 3.14 3.16
C GLY A 66 -12.77 3.49 3.54
N HIS A 67 -13.28 4.63 3.06
CA HIS A 67 -14.66 5.08 3.30
C HIS A 67 -15.68 4.16 2.65
N HIS A 68 -15.49 3.77 1.39
CA HIS A 68 -16.39 2.83 0.72
C HIS A 68 -16.54 1.51 1.50
N ARG A 69 -15.45 0.98 2.06
CA ARG A 69 -15.47 -0.23 2.92
C ARG A 69 -16.33 -0.06 4.17
N LYS A 70 -16.33 1.13 4.78
CA LYS A 70 -17.10 1.42 6.00
C LYS A 70 -18.58 1.68 5.74
N THR A 71 -18.91 2.20 4.56
CA THR A 71 -20.29 2.61 4.22
C THR A 71 -21.05 1.55 3.42
N TYR A 72 -20.36 0.74 2.61
CA TYR A 72 -20.95 -0.34 1.80
C TYR A 72 -20.77 -1.74 2.42
N GLY A 73 -20.00 -1.82 3.52
CA GLY A 73 -19.85 -3.00 4.35
C GLY A 73 -20.61 -2.83 5.65
N ASN A 74 -21.66 -3.64 5.83
CA ASN A 74 -22.08 -4.03 7.17
C ASN A 74 -20.89 -4.76 7.83
N ILE A 75 -20.07 -4.05 8.62
CA ILE A 75 -18.87 -4.57 9.31
C ILE A 75 -19.29 -5.46 10.50
N THR A 76 -20.13 -6.45 10.26
CA THR A 76 -20.39 -7.55 11.20
C THR A 76 -20.44 -8.92 10.54
N ASP A 77 -20.50 -9.03 9.20
CA ASP A 77 -20.68 -10.34 8.55
C ASP A 77 -19.37 -10.93 8.00
N LEU A 78 -18.69 -11.70 8.87
CA LEU A 78 -17.44 -12.44 8.63
C LEU A 78 -17.65 -13.75 7.84
N THR A 79 -18.83 -14.01 7.26
CA THR A 79 -19.13 -15.30 6.63
C THR A 79 -18.72 -15.42 5.16
N ASN A 80 -18.30 -14.31 4.50
CA ASN A 80 -17.98 -14.33 3.08
C ASN A 80 -16.47 -14.43 2.80
N ILE A 81 -16.00 -15.61 2.39
CA ILE A 81 -14.59 -15.95 2.08
C ILE A 81 -13.97 -15.02 1.01
N LYS A 82 -14.78 -14.41 0.12
CA LYS A 82 -14.28 -13.40 -0.84
C LYS A 82 -13.84 -12.11 -0.15
N ASN A 83 -14.52 -11.68 0.91
CA ASN A 83 -14.20 -10.47 1.67
C ASN A 83 -12.88 -10.64 2.46
N LEU A 84 -12.62 -11.84 3.00
CA LEU A 84 -11.35 -12.16 3.66
C LEU A 84 -10.17 -12.15 2.67
N LYS A 85 -10.36 -12.69 1.46
CA LYS A 85 -9.31 -12.68 0.42
C LYS A 85 -9.01 -11.27 -0.06
N LEU A 86 -10.01 -10.41 -0.21
CA LEU A 86 -9.85 -9.01 -0.63
C LEU A 86 -9.31 -8.12 0.50
N GLU A 87 -9.65 -8.38 1.77
CA GLU A 87 -9.01 -7.72 2.92
C GLU A 87 -7.53 -8.10 3.05
N ILE A 88 -7.21 -9.37 2.80
CA ILE A 88 -5.82 -9.82 2.71
C ILE A 88 -5.14 -9.12 1.53
N ILE A 89 -5.70 -9.11 0.31
CA ILE A 89 -5.11 -8.47 -0.89
C ILE A 89 -4.93 -6.96 -0.71
N ALA A 90 -5.91 -6.25 -0.16
CA ALA A 90 -5.81 -4.82 0.09
C ALA A 90 -4.81 -4.45 1.20
N ARG A 91 -4.68 -5.29 2.24
CA ARG A 91 -3.56 -5.19 3.19
C ARG A 91 -2.24 -5.62 2.54
N ARG A 92 -2.24 -6.62 1.66
CA ARG A 92 -1.05 -7.08 0.92
C ARG A 92 -0.47 -5.97 0.06
N GLU A 93 -1.33 -5.30 -0.68
CA GLU A 93 -0.97 -4.30 -1.66
C GLU A 93 -0.75 -2.95 -0.97
N GLY A 94 -1.58 -2.54 -0.02
CA GLY A 94 -1.35 -1.32 0.76
C GLY A 94 -0.05 -1.34 1.57
N HIS A 95 0.29 -2.48 2.19
CA HIS A 95 1.56 -2.62 2.89
C HIS A 95 2.74 -2.71 1.92
N ASN A 96 2.67 -3.49 0.84
CA ASN A 96 3.74 -3.54 -0.17
C ASN A 96 3.93 -2.21 -0.94
N ILE A 97 2.88 -1.39 -1.07
CA ILE A 97 2.93 -0.04 -1.66
C ILE A 97 3.57 0.97 -0.70
N LEU A 98 3.32 0.81 0.62
CA LEU A 98 3.87 1.69 1.66
C LEU A 98 5.31 1.33 2.05
N LEU A 99 5.62 0.04 2.13
CA LEU A 99 6.88 -0.49 2.62
C LEU A 99 7.12 -1.91 2.08
N HIS A 100 8.23 -2.12 1.38
CA HIS A 100 8.72 -3.44 1.00
C HIS A 100 9.70 -3.96 2.08
N PRO A 101 9.83 -5.29 2.31
CA PRO A 101 10.82 -5.83 3.25
C PRO A 101 12.23 -5.26 3.06
N ASP A 102 12.64 -5.04 1.80
CA ASP A 102 13.94 -4.46 1.44
C ASP A 102 14.15 -3.04 1.99
N ASP A 103 13.06 -2.29 2.24
CA ASP A 103 13.14 -0.94 2.81
C ASP A 103 13.68 -0.98 4.25
N LEU A 104 13.62 -2.13 4.94
CA LEU A 104 14.20 -2.32 6.27
C LEU A 104 15.73 -2.43 6.26
N LEU A 105 16.34 -2.75 5.11
CA LEU A 105 17.79 -2.92 5.03
C LEU A 105 18.54 -1.62 5.32
N LYS A 106 17.99 -0.47 4.91
CA LYS A 106 18.63 0.83 5.12
C LYS A 106 18.63 1.24 6.60
N PRO A 107 17.51 1.24 7.35
CA PRO A 107 17.53 1.44 8.80
C PRO A 107 18.44 0.44 9.53
N LEU A 108 18.40 -0.85 9.14
CA LEU A 108 19.28 -1.89 9.71
C LEU A 108 20.76 -1.56 9.52
N SER A 109 21.17 -1.15 8.31
CA SER A 109 22.56 -0.77 8.02
C SER A 109 23.03 0.45 8.82
N LYS A 110 22.09 1.27 9.30
CA LYS A 110 22.35 2.42 10.19
C LYS A 110 22.28 2.06 11.67
N GLY A 111 22.02 0.80 11.99
CA GLY A 111 22.01 0.30 13.36
C GLY A 111 20.67 0.47 14.08
N ALA A 112 19.55 0.66 13.36
CA ALA A 112 18.22 0.65 13.98
C ALA A 112 17.93 -0.72 14.63
N ARG A 113 17.45 -0.73 15.88
CA ARG A 113 17.24 -1.93 16.70
C ARG A 113 15.83 -2.08 17.26
N ASN A 114 14.98 -1.07 17.16
CA ASN A 114 13.64 -1.10 17.71
C ASN A 114 12.65 -0.37 16.79
N ILE A 115 11.36 -0.68 16.98
CA ILE A 115 10.28 -0.17 16.13
C ILE A 115 10.28 1.37 16.01
N HIS A 116 10.63 2.08 17.08
CA HIS A 116 10.70 3.53 17.10
C HIS A 116 11.76 4.04 16.12
N GLU A 117 12.99 3.54 16.21
CA GLU A 117 14.09 3.90 15.32
C GLU A 117 13.79 3.56 13.85
N PHE A 118 13.13 2.43 13.59
CA PHE A 118 12.67 2.09 12.24
C PHE A 118 11.61 3.06 11.74
N SER A 119 10.63 3.39 12.58
CA SER A 119 9.52 4.30 12.26
C SER A 119 10.06 5.69 11.88
N GLU A 120 11.05 6.21 12.60
CA GLU A 120 11.72 7.47 12.30
C GLU A 120 12.47 7.42 10.96
N HIS A 121 13.21 6.34 10.70
CA HIS A 121 13.96 6.18 9.45
C HIS A 121 13.07 6.04 8.21
N LEU A 122 11.89 5.43 8.37
CA LEU A 122 10.95 5.14 7.30
C LEU A 122 9.89 6.24 7.15
N ASN A 123 9.82 7.16 8.11
CA ASN A 123 8.79 8.20 8.21
C ASN A 123 7.36 7.63 8.18
N ILE A 124 7.14 6.57 8.96
CA ILE A 124 5.85 5.88 9.15
C ILE A 124 5.58 5.83 10.64
N SER A 125 4.32 5.86 11.09
CA SER A 125 4.01 5.68 12.51
C SER A 125 4.37 4.27 13.01
N GLU A 126 4.79 4.15 14.26
CA GLU A 126 5.12 2.86 14.89
C GLU A 126 3.97 1.86 14.79
N GLU A 127 2.74 2.30 15.04
CA GLU A 127 1.53 1.47 14.93
C GLU A 127 1.39 0.84 13.54
N ARG A 128 1.59 1.64 12.49
CA ARG A 128 1.45 1.18 11.11
C ARG A 128 2.60 0.30 10.68
N LEU A 129 3.81 0.55 11.19
CA LEU A 129 4.96 -0.33 10.98
C LEU A 129 4.76 -1.70 11.65
N LEU A 130 4.19 -1.75 12.87
CA LEU A 130 3.85 -3.00 13.55
C LEU A 130 2.79 -3.81 12.80
N GLU A 131 1.78 -3.13 12.24
CA GLU A 131 0.77 -3.79 11.39
C GLU A 131 1.40 -4.43 10.16
N ILE A 132 2.31 -3.72 9.48
CA ILE A 132 3.06 -4.23 8.31
C ILE A 132 3.91 -5.46 8.69
N ILE A 133 4.68 -5.39 9.80
CA ILE A 133 5.53 -6.49 10.25
C ILE A 133 4.69 -7.71 10.64
N LYS A 134 3.58 -7.52 11.36
CA LYS A 134 2.65 -8.59 11.72
C LYS A 134 2.06 -9.25 10.47
N TYR A 135 1.74 -8.44 9.47
CA TYR A 135 1.27 -8.92 8.18
C TYR A 135 2.32 -9.77 7.46
N TRP A 136 3.59 -9.34 7.41
CA TRP A 136 4.66 -10.16 6.84
C TRP A 136 4.89 -11.47 7.60
N LYS A 137 4.79 -11.45 8.94
CA LYS A 137 4.87 -12.66 9.77
C LYS A 137 3.82 -13.70 9.37
N ASN A 138 2.61 -13.25 9.07
CA ASN A 138 1.52 -14.14 8.64
C ASN A 138 1.76 -14.79 7.26
N ILE A 139 2.68 -14.26 6.45
CA ILE A 139 2.92 -14.73 5.07
C ILE A 139 4.22 -15.50 4.96
N HIS A 140 5.27 -14.99 5.57
CA HIS A 140 6.63 -15.53 5.46
C HIS A 140 7.06 -16.29 6.73
N GLY A 141 6.22 -16.30 7.77
CA GLY A 141 6.59 -16.87 9.06
C GLY A 141 7.55 -15.95 9.82
N HIS A 142 8.58 -16.51 10.46
CA HIS A 142 9.45 -15.73 11.33
C HIS A 142 10.58 -14.99 10.62
N GLY A 143 10.72 -15.10 9.30
CA GLY A 143 11.73 -14.35 8.57
C GLY A 143 11.55 -14.30 7.06
N ILE A 144 12.30 -13.38 6.44
CA ILE A 144 12.24 -13.08 5.01
C ILE A 144 13.67 -13.08 4.46
N HIS A 145 13.88 -13.77 3.34
CA HIS A 145 15.13 -13.65 2.58
C HIS A 145 15.05 -12.42 1.67
N ILE A 146 16.06 -11.55 1.77
CA ILE A 146 16.23 -10.35 0.96
C ILE A 146 17.64 -10.37 0.37
N GLY A 147 17.77 -10.82 -0.87
CA GLY A 147 19.08 -11.10 -1.48
C GLY A 147 19.87 -12.12 -0.65
N ASP A 148 21.08 -11.74 -0.23
CA ASP A 148 21.96 -12.56 0.63
C ASP A 148 21.65 -12.41 2.13
N TYR A 149 20.71 -11.55 2.51
CA TYR A 149 20.35 -11.28 3.90
C TYR A 149 19.12 -12.07 4.34
N TYR A 150 19.10 -12.47 5.61
CA TYR A 150 17.93 -13.05 6.26
C TYR A 150 17.42 -12.10 7.34
N LEU A 151 16.22 -11.56 7.14
CA LEU A 151 15.56 -10.70 8.09
C LEU A 151 14.78 -11.54 9.10
N ASN A 152 15.16 -11.48 10.37
CA ASN A 152 14.42 -12.13 11.45
C ASN A 152 13.34 -11.19 12.02
N LEU A 153 12.08 -11.49 11.75
CA LEU A 153 10.95 -10.68 12.17
C LEU A 153 10.65 -10.81 13.67
N LEU A 154 11.20 -11.80 14.38
CA LEU A 154 10.97 -11.97 15.83
C LEU A 154 11.74 -10.96 16.69
N GLN A 155 12.78 -10.35 16.14
CA GLN A 155 13.70 -9.45 16.86
C GLN A 155 13.45 -7.96 16.54
N MET A 156 12.39 -7.66 15.79
CA MET A 156 11.89 -6.32 15.47
C MET A 156 10.63 -6.03 16.26
#